data_AF-A0A8T4J1E8-F1
#
_entry.id   AF-A0A8T4J1E8-F1
#
_cell.length_a   1.000
_cell.length_b   1.000
_cell.length_c   1.000
_cell.angle_alpha   90.00
_cell.angle_beta   90.00
_cell.angle_gamma   90.00
#
_symmetry.space_group_name_H-M   'P 1'
#
loop_
_entity.id
_entity.type
_entity.pdbx_description
1 polymer ?
#
loop_
_entity_poly.entity_id
_entity_poly.type
_entity_poly.pdbx_seq_one_letter_code
_entity_poly.pdbx_strand_id
1 'polypeptide(L)' 'DYAGRLTAHLPSAPRLILVKADGSVSIHADDRAYKPLNWMSPPCTLKEGDDSKWTVENKAGEKLIITMEEVL' A
#
# COMPACT_ATOMS: atom_id res chain seq x y z
N ASP A 1 5.97 3.52 -1.10
CA ASP A 1 6.48 4.19 0.11
C ASP A 1 5.47 4.22 1.23
N TYR A 2 5.93 4.24 2.47
CA TYR A 2 5.11 4.59 3.63
C TYR A 2 5.67 5.84 4.29
N ALA A 3 4.79 6.80 4.56
CA ALA A 3 5.09 8.06 5.21
C ALA A 3 4.14 8.26 6.39
N GLY A 4 4.61 8.02 7.60
CA GLY A 4 3.85 8.19 8.83
C GLY A 4 4.77 8.40 10.02
N ARG A 5 4.49 7.73 11.15
CA ARG A 5 5.39 7.73 12.32
C ARG A 5 6.80 7.21 11.99
N LEU A 6 6.90 6.33 11.01
CA LEU A 6 8.15 5.85 10.43
C LEU A 6 8.13 6.11 8.92
N THR A 7 9.29 6.01 8.29
CA THR A 7 9.43 5.97 6.82
C THR A 7 9.86 4.57 6.39
N ALA A 8 9.27 4.07 5.31
CA ALA A 8 9.67 2.80 4.71
C ALA A 8 9.56 2.87 3.19
N HIS A 9 10.51 2.23 2.52
CA HIS A 9 10.54 2.11 1.06
C HIS A 9 10.63 0.63 0.69
N LEU A 10 9.79 0.21 -0.25
CA LEU A 10 9.89 -1.11 -0.89
C LEU A 10 10.37 -0.87 -2.33
N PRO A 11 11.45 -1.55 -2.78
CA PRO A 11 11.89 -1.43 -4.17
C PRO A 11 10.86 -2.02 -5.13
N SER A 12 10.89 -1.58 -6.40
CA SER A 12 10.05 -2.14 -7.47
C SER A 12 10.27 -3.65 -7.58
N ALA A 13 9.14 -4.37 -7.61
CA ALA A 13 9.06 -5.80 -7.81
C ALA A 13 7.59 -6.22 -7.96
N PRO A 14 7.30 -7.40 -8.52
CA PRO A 14 5.97 -7.98 -8.48
C PRO A 14 5.46 -8.14 -7.05
N ARG A 15 4.24 -7.66 -6.79
CA ARG A 15 3.59 -7.72 -5.48
C ARG A 15 2.10 -7.99 -5.64
N LEU A 16 1.52 -8.72 -4.68
CA LEU A 16 0.07 -8.78 -4.53
C LEU A 16 -0.37 -7.58 -3.66
N ILE A 17 -1.28 -6.77 -4.20
CA ILE A 17 -1.94 -5.69 -3.47
C ILE A 17 -3.37 -6.14 -3.17
N LEU A 18 -3.71 -6.23 -1.88
CA LEU A 18 -5.07 -6.55 -1.44
C LEU A 18 -5.74 -5.30 -0.89
N VAL A 19 -6.82 -4.86 -1.54
CA VAL A 19 -7.72 -3.79 -1.10
C VAL A 19 -9.03 -4.42 -0.63
N LYS A 20 -9.44 -4.13 0.62
CA LYS A 20 -10.68 -4.66 1.19
C LYS A 20 -11.77 -3.59 1.27
N ALA A 21 -13.02 -4.03 1.35
CA ALA A 21 -14.19 -3.15 1.44
C ALA A 21 -14.23 -2.26 2.69
N ASP A 22 -13.50 -2.62 3.75
CA ASP A 22 -13.36 -1.80 4.96
C ASP A 22 -12.33 -0.67 4.84
N GLY A 23 -11.65 -0.58 3.69
CA GLY A 23 -10.59 0.39 3.41
C GLY A 23 -9.19 -0.09 3.79
N SER A 24 -9.03 -1.29 4.36
CA SER A 24 -7.69 -1.84 4.61
C SER A 24 -6.97 -2.19 3.31
N VAL A 25 -5.67 -1.92 3.29
CA VAL A 25 -4.78 -2.23 2.16
C VAL A 25 -3.53 -2.94 2.65
N SER A 26 -3.10 -3.98 1.95
CA SER A 26 -1.88 -4.73 2.29
C SER A 26 -1.09 -5.16 1.05
N ILE A 27 0.24 -5.14 1.17
CA ILE A 27 1.19 -5.45 0.09
C ILE A 27 1.98 -6.71 0.48
N HIS A 28 1.95 -7.73 -0.38
CA HIS A 28 2.58 -9.04 -0.15
C HIS A 28 3.63 -9.35 -1.22
N ALA A 29 4.64 -10.14 -0.86
CA ALA A 29 5.61 -10.72 -1.79
C ALA A 29 5.46 -12.24 -1.85
N ASP A 30 5.86 -12.84 -2.96
CA ASP A 30 5.67 -14.28 -3.22
C ASP A 30 6.59 -15.18 -2.37
N ASP A 31 7.78 -14.68 -2.02
CA ASP A 31 8.88 -15.50 -1.48
C ASP A 31 8.93 -15.53 0.05
N ARG A 32 8.15 -14.68 0.75
CA ARG A 32 8.24 -14.50 2.20
C ARG A 32 6.87 -14.34 2.86
N ALA A 33 6.34 -15.46 3.36
CA ALA A 33 5.36 -15.58 4.44
C ALA A 33 3.97 -14.92 4.23
N TYR A 34 2.98 -15.46 4.93
CA TYR A 34 1.59 -14.95 4.98
C TYR A 34 1.42 -13.51 5.51
N LYS A 35 2.51 -12.86 5.94
CA LYS A 35 2.49 -11.53 6.53
C LYS A 35 2.77 -10.48 5.46
N PRO A 36 1.99 -9.39 5.39
CA PRO A 36 2.25 -8.31 4.46
C PRO A 36 3.59 -7.63 4.76
N LEU A 37 4.28 -7.17 3.71
CA LEU A 37 5.47 -6.33 3.81
C LEU A 37 5.13 -4.92 4.29
N ASN A 38 3.95 -4.43 3.93
CA ASN A 38 3.43 -3.14 4.36
C ASN A 38 1.90 -3.17 4.34
N TRP A 39 1.25 -2.46 5.25
CA TRP A 39 -0.21 -2.45 5.35
C TRP A 39 -0.74 -1.18 6.03
N MET A 40 -2.00 -0.87 5.74
CA MET A 40 -2.80 0.08 6.52
C MET A 40 -4.09 -0.58 6.96
N SER A 41 -4.39 -0.42 8.26
CA SER A 41 -5.62 -0.89 8.89
C SER A 41 -6.73 0.14 8.73
N PRO A 42 -8.00 -0.27 8.69
CA PRO A 42 -9.10 0.67 8.56
C PRO A 42 -9.24 1.52 9.83
N PRO A 43 -9.84 2.71 9.75
CA PRO A 43 -10.42 3.35 8.56
C PRO A 43 -9.34 4.05 7.72
N CYS A 44 -9.33 3.76 6.42
CA CYS A 44 -8.47 4.44 5.44
C CYS A 44 -9.27 4.81 4.19
N THR A 45 -8.82 5.86 3.51
CA THR A 45 -9.33 6.26 2.19
C THR A 45 -8.29 5.91 1.15
N LEU A 46 -8.69 5.16 0.12
CA LEU A 46 -7.88 4.94 -1.08
C LEU A 46 -8.23 6.00 -2.11
N LYS A 47 -7.22 6.70 -2.62
CA LYS A 47 -7.32 7.59 -3.77
C LYS A 47 -6.45 7.05 -4.91
N GLU A 48 -7.09 6.83 -6.05
CA GLU A 48 -6.41 6.54 -7.30
C GLU A 48 -6.00 7.89 -7.92
N GLY A 49 -4.70 8.13 -8.00
CA GLY A 49 -4.12 9.33 -8.61
C GLY A 49 -3.66 9.08 -10.04
N ASP A 50 -3.11 10.13 -10.64
CA ASP A 50 -2.51 10.08 -11.97
C ASP A 50 -1.23 9.22 -11.98
N ASP A 51 -0.78 8.82 -13.17
CA ASP A 51 0.47 8.07 -13.39
C ASP A 51 0.58 6.77 -12.58
N SER A 52 -0.50 5.98 -12.51
CA SER A 52 -0.53 4.68 -11.83
C SER A 52 -0.14 4.76 -10.35
N LYS A 53 -0.44 5.89 -9.69
CA LYS A 53 -0.10 6.13 -8.30
C LYS A 53 -1.32 6.10 -7.40
N TRP A 54 -1.37 5.14 -6.50
CA TRP A 54 -2.39 5.04 -5.47
C TRP A 54 -1.88 5.59 -4.14
N THR A 55 -2.76 6.28 -3.41
CA THR A 55 -2.48 6.78 -2.06
C THR A 55 -3.55 6.30 -1.10
N VAL A 56 -3.15 5.57 -0.07
CA VAL A 56 -4.00 5.18 1.05
C VAL A 56 -3.67 6.10 2.23
N GLU A 57 -4.68 6.72 2.82
CA GLU A 57 -4.49 7.66 3.94
C GLU A 57 -5.38 7.31 5.13
N ASN A 58 -4.82 7.31 6.34
CA ASN A 58 -5.58 7.12 7.58
C ASN A 58 -5.91 8.46 8.26
N LYS A 59 -6.70 8.40 9.35
CA LYS A 59 -7.09 9.59 10.13
C LYS A 59 -5.93 10.37 10.76
N ALA A 60 -4.77 9.75 10.90
CA ALA A 60 -3.56 10.40 11.42
C ALA A 60 -2.74 11.09 10.31
N GLY A 61 -3.19 11.05 9.06
CA GLY A 61 -2.49 11.62 7.91
C GLY A 61 -1.30 10.78 7.43
N GLU A 62 -1.14 9.55 7.93
CA GLU A 62 -0.12 8.63 7.44
C GLU A 62 -0.53 8.09 6.07
N LYS A 63 0.46 7.88 5.20
CA LYS A 63 0.24 7.53 3.80
C LYS A 63 0.98 6.26 3.41
N LEU A 64 0.27 5.32 2.80
CA LEU A 64 0.85 4.25 1.99
C LEU A 64 0.68 4.64 0.52
N ILE A 65 1.80 4.94 -0.14
CA ILE A 65 1.88 5.39 -1.52
C ILE A 65 2.36 4.22 -2.37
N ILE A 66 1.58 3.84 -3.36
CA ILE A 66 1.84 2.69 -4.21
C ILE A 66 1.98 3.21 -5.64
N THR A 67 3.16 3.07 -6.22
CA THR A 67 3.40 3.36 -7.64
C THR A 67 3.39 2.02 -8.38
N MET A 68 2.51 1.87 -9.36
CA MET A 68 2.43 0.67 -10.17
C MET A 68 3.12 0.92 -11.51
N GLU A 69 4.12 0.10 -11.83
CA GLU A 69 4.80 0.14 -13.13
C GLU A 69 4.02 -0.65 -14.18
N GLU A 70 3.46 -1.80 -13.79
CA GLU A 70 2.69 -2.71 -14.63
C GLU A 70 1.65 -3.46 -13.78
N VAL A 71 0.53 -3.86 -14.38
CA VAL A 71 -0.48 -4.76 -13.78
C VAL A 71 -0.50 -6.05 -14.59
N LEU A 72 -0.27 -7.18 -13.91
CA LEU A 72 -0.22 -8.54 -14.50
C LEU A 72 -1.61 -9.16 -14.69
#